data_AF-A0A354WGF7-F1
#
_entry.id   AF-A0A354WGF7-F1
#
_cell.length_a   1.000
_cell.length_b   1.000
_cell.length_c   1.000
_cell.angle_alpha   90.00
_cell.angle_beta   90.00
_cell.angle_gamma   90.00
#
_symmetry.space_group_name_H-M   'P 1'
#
loop_
_entity.id
_entity.type
_entity.pdbx_description
1 polymer ?
#
loop_
_entity_poly.entity_id
_entity_poly.type
_entity_poly.pdbx_seq_one_letter_code
_entity_poly.pdbx_strand_id
1 'polypeptide(L)'
;MDDPQLQATLELLQQATQHLQYLLQNSVSKDNNREIINEIEIQLTQALIRLKTTVNPANLDHIPPEILKQVETLGIPLESLDIQMALSNHHLSQIIGIITEINNKSEQIRNRKDYFLARLPQIPIEKLGPRVPIVTGADFLPDYQPLPPDKKEELKVKYNINKLIQKRQQSRSSLSERIKQAELFISQQTKHERK
;
A
#
# COMPACT_ATOMS: atom_id res chain seq x y z
N MET A 1 13.53 -17.84 -36.07
CA MET A 1 12.65 -17.16 -35.09
C MET A 1 13.24 -15.78 -34.97
N ASP A 2 12.76 -14.85 -35.79
CA ASP A 2 13.26 -13.48 -35.83
C ASP A 2 12.64 -12.75 -34.65
N ASP A 3 13.45 -12.44 -33.64
CA ASP A 3 13.00 -11.67 -32.49
C ASP A 3 12.86 -10.20 -32.92
N PRO A 4 11.62 -9.65 -32.96
CA PRO A 4 11.39 -8.29 -33.41
C PRO A 4 12.10 -7.25 -32.53
N GLN A 5 12.42 -7.58 -31.27
CA GLN A 5 13.23 -6.70 -30.44
C GLN A 5 14.68 -6.68 -30.89
N LEU A 6 15.30 -7.83 -31.17
CA LEU A 6 16.67 -7.88 -31.67
C LEU A 6 16.81 -7.14 -33.00
N GLN A 7 15.81 -7.24 -33.88
CA GLN A 7 15.81 -6.56 -35.16
C GLN A 7 15.75 -5.03 -35.02
N ALA A 8 14.83 -4.51 -34.17
CA ALA A 8 14.77 -3.09 -33.86
C ALA A 8 16.05 -2.57 -33.18
N THR A 9 16.72 -3.44 -32.41
CA THR A 9 18.00 -3.09 -31.77
C THR A 9 19.13 -2.95 -32.80
N LEU A 10 19.13 -3.83 -33.81
CA LEU A 10 20.08 -3.80 -34.91
C LEU A 10 19.88 -2.55 -35.78
N GLU A 11 18.63 -2.13 -36.02
CA GLU A 11 18.31 -0.89 -36.73
C GLU A 11 18.84 0.35 -36.01
N LEU A 12 18.65 0.44 -34.68
CA LEU A 12 19.19 1.55 -33.88
C LEU A 12 20.72 1.61 -33.93
N LEU A 13 21.39 0.46 -33.88
CA LEU A 13 22.85 0.39 -34.01
C LEU A 13 23.31 0.83 -35.40
N GLN A 14 22.59 0.42 -36.45
CA GLN A 14 22.88 0.84 -37.82
C GLN A 14 22.74 2.36 -37.98
N GLN A 15 21.67 2.96 -37.47
CA GLN A 15 21.46 4.41 -37.50
C GLN A 15 22.58 5.16 -36.77
N ALA A 16 22.96 4.71 -35.56
CA ALA A 16 24.05 5.31 -34.79
C ALA A 16 25.38 5.24 -35.54
N THR A 17 25.68 4.10 -36.18
CA THR A 17 26.89 3.97 -37.01
C THR A 17 26.88 4.87 -38.24
N GLN A 18 25.73 5.05 -38.89
CA GLN A 18 25.60 5.97 -40.02
C GLN A 18 25.81 7.42 -39.59
N HIS A 19 25.26 7.83 -38.44
CA HIS A 19 25.45 9.18 -37.89
C HIS A 19 26.92 9.44 -37.50
N LEU A 20 27.61 8.45 -36.91
CA LEU A 20 29.05 8.52 -36.64
C LEU A 20 29.87 8.65 -37.94
N GLN A 21 29.48 7.90 -38.97
CA GLN A 21 30.17 7.96 -40.26
C GLN A 21 29.92 9.29 -40.98
N TYR A 22 28.72 9.85 -40.84
CA TYR A 22 28.40 11.20 -41.32
C TYR A 22 29.26 12.27 -40.64
N LEU A 23 29.45 12.18 -39.32
CA LEU A 23 30.33 13.08 -38.55
C LEU A 23 31.79 13.01 -38.98
N LEU A 24 32.28 11.81 -39.32
CA LEU A 24 33.65 11.63 -39.81
C LEU A 24 33.86 12.18 -41.22
N GLN A 25 32.84 12.10 -42.07
CA GLN A 25 32.92 12.53 -43.47
C GLN A 25 32.60 14.01 -43.68
N ASN A 26 31.81 14.61 -42.80
CA ASN A 26 31.40 16.00 -42.89
C ASN A 26 31.88 16.75 -41.64
N SER A 27 32.91 17.58 -41.78
CA SER A 27 33.36 18.47 -40.71
C SER A 27 32.37 19.64 -40.57
N VAL A 28 31.22 19.39 -39.93
CA VAL A 28 30.21 20.42 -39.68
C VAL A 28 30.60 21.28 -38.47
N SER A 29 29.99 22.45 -38.33
CA SER A 29 30.14 23.36 -37.18
C SER A 29 29.99 22.62 -35.83
N LYS A 30 30.74 23.04 -34.81
CA LYS A 30 30.79 22.40 -33.48
C LYS A 30 29.41 22.17 -32.85
N ASP A 31 28.45 23.06 -33.06
CA ASP A 31 27.10 22.95 -32.50
C ASP A 31 26.30 21.82 -33.15
N ASN A 32 26.39 21.67 -34.47
CA ASN A 32 25.71 20.59 -35.20
C ASN A 32 26.34 19.23 -34.84
N ASN A 33 27.67 19.19 -34.64
CA ASN A 33 28.33 17.97 -34.18
C ASN A 33 27.84 17.56 -32.78
N ARG A 34 27.55 18.51 -31.91
CA ARG A 34 27.06 18.24 -30.56
C ARG A 34 25.64 17.65 -30.58
N GLU A 35 24.78 18.16 -31.46
CA GLU A 35 23.42 17.60 -31.65
C GLU A 35 23.48 16.17 -32.17
N ILE A 36 24.27 15.91 -33.21
CA ILE A 36 24.41 14.55 -33.77
C ILE A 36 25.04 13.59 -32.73
N ILE A 37 26.02 14.05 -31.95
CA ILE A 37 26.60 13.24 -30.86
C ILE A 37 25.54 12.89 -29.79
N ASN A 38 24.70 13.85 -29.39
CA ASN A 38 23.61 13.58 -28.44
C ASN A 38 22.62 12.56 -29.02
N GLU A 39 22.27 12.65 -30.29
CA GLU A 39 21.39 11.68 -30.95
C GLU A 39 21.99 10.27 -30.97
N ILE A 40 23.29 10.16 -31.28
CA ILE A 40 24.03 8.89 -31.22
C ILE A 40 24.01 8.32 -29.80
N GLU A 41 24.23 9.15 -28.79
CA GLU A 41 24.21 8.73 -27.38
C GLU A 41 22.83 8.21 -26.97
N ILE A 42 21.76 8.87 -27.42
CA ILE A 42 20.38 8.43 -27.19
C ILE A 42 20.13 7.08 -27.89
N GLN A 43 20.48 6.95 -29.18
CA GLN A 43 20.28 5.71 -29.95
C GLN A 43 21.04 4.52 -29.35
N LEU A 44 22.30 4.73 -28.95
CA LEU A 44 23.11 3.71 -28.29
C LEU A 44 22.54 3.32 -26.93
N THR A 45 22.07 4.30 -26.16
CA THR A 45 21.41 4.05 -24.88
C THR A 45 20.15 3.22 -25.09
N GLN A 46 19.29 3.57 -26.04
CA GLN A 46 18.09 2.82 -26.37
C GLN A 46 18.40 1.40 -26.86
N ALA A 47 19.43 1.22 -27.69
CA ALA A 47 19.85 -0.09 -28.16
C ALA A 47 20.36 -0.98 -27.00
N LEU A 48 21.19 -0.41 -26.12
CA LEU A 48 21.69 -1.11 -24.93
C LEU A 48 20.55 -1.48 -23.98
N ILE A 49 19.56 -0.60 -23.84
CA ILE A 49 18.36 -0.87 -23.04
C ILE A 49 17.61 -2.08 -23.60
N ARG A 50 17.33 -2.09 -24.91
CA ARG A 50 16.65 -3.20 -25.59
C ARG A 50 17.39 -4.53 -25.49
N LEU A 51 18.73 -4.51 -25.60
CA LEU A 51 19.56 -5.71 -25.38
C LEU A 51 19.49 -6.23 -23.94
N LYS A 52 19.33 -5.34 -22.96
CA LYS A 52 19.18 -5.74 -21.55
C LYS A 52 17.78 -6.24 -21.23
N THR A 53 16.75 -5.74 -21.91
CA THR A 53 15.34 -6.10 -21.68
C THR A 53 14.85 -7.28 -22.51
N THR A 54 15.56 -7.67 -23.57
CA THR A 54 15.18 -8.83 -24.43
C THR A 54 15.09 -10.14 -23.65
N VAL A 55 15.90 -10.29 -22.60
CA VAL A 55 15.89 -11.47 -21.72
C VAL A 55 14.83 -11.33 -20.61
N ASN A 56 14.49 -10.11 -20.19
CA ASN A 56 13.51 -9.87 -19.13
C ASN A 56 12.92 -8.45 -19.25
N PRO A 57 11.82 -8.25 -20.00
CA PRO A 57 11.24 -6.91 -20.16
C PRO A 57 10.66 -6.43 -18.84
N ALA A 58 10.86 -5.16 -18.52
CA ALA A 58 10.28 -4.55 -17.33
C ALA A 58 8.74 -4.57 -17.43
N ASN A 59 8.10 -5.43 -16.64
CA ASN A 59 6.65 -5.45 -16.51
C ASN A 59 6.24 -4.43 -15.42
N LEU A 60 5.43 -3.44 -15.79
CA LEU A 60 4.93 -2.41 -14.89
C LEU A 60 3.42 -2.53 -14.63
N ASP A 61 2.76 -3.60 -15.09
CA ASP A 61 1.30 -3.77 -15.02
C ASP A 61 0.78 -3.80 -13.56
N HIS A 62 1.61 -4.18 -12.60
CA HIS A 62 1.26 -4.19 -11.18
C HIS A 62 1.32 -2.80 -10.52
N ILE A 63 1.79 -1.78 -11.23
CA ILE A 63 1.96 -0.43 -10.71
C ILE A 63 0.84 0.46 -11.23
N PRO A 64 0.00 1.04 -10.35
CA PRO A 64 -1.05 1.96 -10.78
C PRO A 64 -0.49 3.20 -11.52
N PRO A 65 -1.20 3.72 -12.53
CA PRO A 65 -0.73 4.85 -13.32
C PRO A 65 -0.57 6.14 -12.50
N GLU A 66 -1.33 6.29 -11.40
CA GLU A 66 -1.17 7.41 -10.48
C GLU A 66 0.20 7.39 -9.80
N ILE A 67 0.72 6.21 -9.48
CA ILE A 67 2.04 6.03 -8.85
C ILE A 67 3.15 6.32 -9.87
N LEU A 68 2.99 5.87 -11.11
CA LEU A 68 3.94 6.19 -12.19
C LEU A 68 4.05 7.71 -12.41
N LYS A 69 2.92 8.42 -12.42
CA LYS A 69 2.90 9.89 -12.47
C LYS A 69 3.62 10.52 -11.29
N GLN A 70 3.47 9.98 -10.08
CA GLN A 70 4.20 10.50 -8.90
C GLN A 70 5.71 10.31 -9.03
N VAL A 71 6.17 9.23 -9.66
CA VAL A 71 7.59 9.02 -9.94
C VAL A 71 8.10 10.08 -10.94
N GLU A 72 7.33 10.37 -11.99
CA GLU A 72 7.67 11.43 -12.95
C GLU A 72 7.68 12.82 -12.31
N THR A 73 6.70 13.16 -11.46
CA THR A 73 6.67 14.47 -10.78
C THR A 73 7.83 14.66 -9.82
N LEU A 74 8.39 13.57 -9.28
CA LEU A 74 9.62 13.60 -8.49
C LEU A 74 10.87 13.88 -9.35
N GLY A 75 10.76 13.93 -10.68
CA GLY A 75 11.89 14.12 -11.59
C GLY A 75 12.70 12.85 -11.80
N ILE A 76 12.11 11.68 -11.53
CA ILE A 76 12.74 10.38 -11.77
C ILE A 76 12.36 9.93 -13.19
N PRO A 77 13.33 9.76 -14.11
CA PRO A 77 13.04 9.49 -15.51
C PRO A 77 12.53 8.05 -15.69
N LEU A 78 11.24 7.90 -16.05
CA LEU A 78 10.65 6.59 -16.36
C LEU A 78 11.25 5.96 -17.63
N GLU A 79 11.89 6.74 -18.50
CA GLU A 79 12.61 6.23 -19.68
C GLU A 79 13.93 5.51 -19.31
N SER A 80 14.42 5.72 -18.09
CA SER A 80 15.65 5.08 -17.61
C SER A 80 15.39 3.61 -17.33
N LEU A 81 16.10 2.72 -18.02
CA LEU A 81 15.98 1.28 -17.81
C LEU A 81 16.20 0.86 -16.35
N ASP A 82 17.19 1.44 -15.67
CA ASP A 82 17.45 1.10 -14.27
C ASP A 82 16.22 1.39 -13.39
N ILE A 83 15.47 2.45 -13.70
CA ILE A 83 14.23 2.81 -13.01
C ILE A 83 13.12 1.84 -13.39
N GLN A 84 12.94 1.52 -14.68
CA GLN A 84 11.93 0.55 -15.12
C GLN A 84 12.16 -0.83 -14.49
N MET A 85 13.41 -1.30 -14.44
CA MET A 85 13.79 -2.56 -13.80
C MET A 85 13.62 -2.51 -12.28
N ALA A 86 13.96 -1.37 -11.66
CA ALA A 86 13.72 -1.18 -10.23
C ALA A 86 12.23 -1.24 -9.91
N LEU A 87 11.40 -0.57 -10.70
CA LEU A 87 9.95 -0.60 -10.56
C LEU A 87 9.37 -1.99 -10.83
N SER A 88 9.85 -2.69 -11.86
CA SER A 88 9.35 -4.03 -12.21
C SER A 88 9.67 -5.09 -11.15
N ASN A 89 10.84 -5.00 -10.52
CA ASN A 89 11.35 -6.02 -9.62
C ASN A 89 10.98 -5.83 -8.14
N HIS A 90 10.35 -4.70 -7.78
CA HIS A 90 10.01 -4.39 -6.40
C HIS A 90 8.50 -4.39 -6.17
N HIS A 91 8.11 -4.64 -4.91
CA HIS A 91 6.72 -4.67 -4.51
C HIS A 91 6.13 -3.24 -4.45
N LEU A 92 4.85 -3.08 -4.78
CA LEU A 92 4.17 -1.78 -4.82
C LEU A 92 4.30 -1.00 -3.51
N SER A 93 4.21 -1.66 -2.35
CA SER A 93 4.37 -0.99 -1.05
C SER A 93 5.78 -0.42 -0.85
N GLN A 94 6.83 -1.04 -1.40
CA GLN A 94 8.19 -0.48 -1.37
C GLN A 94 8.27 0.77 -2.24
N ILE A 95 7.67 0.73 -3.43
CA ILE A 95 7.62 1.84 -4.38
C ILE A 95 6.89 3.04 -3.75
N ILE A 96 5.73 2.81 -3.15
CA ILE A 96 4.99 3.85 -2.43
C ILE A 96 5.83 4.39 -1.28
N GLY A 97 6.43 3.51 -0.48
CA GLY A 97 7.29 3.88 0.64
C GLY A 97 8.44 4.80 0.22
N ILE A 98 9.15 4.50 -0.87
CA ILE A 98 10.26 5.36 -1.33
C ILE A 98 9.75 6.70 -1.87
N ILE A 99 8.64 6.71 -2.59
CA ILE A 99 8.03 7.95 -3.11
C ILE A 99 7.65 8.87 -1.94
N THR A 100 7.03 8.32 -0.90
CA THR A 100 6.69 9.07 0.31
C THR A 100 7.95 9.55 1.04
N GLU A 101 8.98 8.70 1.15
CA GLU A 101 10.24 9.09 1.80
C GLU A 101 10.95 10.23 1.04
N ILE A 102 11.03 10.15 -0.30
CA ILE A 102 11.63 11.19 -1.13
C ILE A 102 10.85 12.49 -1.04
N ASN A 103 9.52 12.46 -1.03
CA ASN A 103 8.70 13.65 -0.83
C ASN A 103 8.98 14.32 0.53
N ASN A 104 9.04 13.52 1.60
CA ASN A 104 9.29 14.02 2.95
C ASN A 104 10.71 14.59 3.13
N LYS A 105 11.70 14.04 2.43
CA LYS A 105 13.11 14.46 2.50
C LYS A 105 13.56 15.23 1.25
N SER A 106 12.62 15.84 0.53
CA SER A 106 12.87 16.40 -0.81
C SER A 106 13.98 17.46 -0.85
N GLU A 107 14.16 18.24 0.22
CA GLU A 107 15.21 19.25 0.36
C GLU A 107 16.60 18.65 0.69
N GLN A 108 16.65 17.45 1.28
CA GLN A 108 17.88 16.79 1.70
C GLN A 108 18.49 15.92 0.60
N ILE A 109 17.69 15.57 -0.41
CA ILE A 109 18.08 14.64 -1.48
C ILE A 109 18.58 15.43 -2.68
N ARG A 110 19.90 15.39 -2.91
CA ARG A 110 20.53 16.07 -4.05
C ARG A 110 20.21 15.42 -5.40
N ASN A 111 20.30 14.09 -5.50
CA ASN A 111 19.94 13.34 -6.70
C ASN A 111 18.85 12.30 -6.37
N ARG A 112 17.63 12.59 -6.79
CA ARG A 112 16.46 11.75 -6.52
C ARG A 112 16.52 10.40 -7.23
N LYS A 113 17.10 10.35 -8.44
CA LYS A 113 17.28 9.10 -9.20
C LYS A 113 18.17 8.12 -8.46
N ASP A 114 19.38 8.56 -8.09
CA ASP A 114 20.36 7.70 -7.43
C ASP A 114 19.86 7.29 -6.03
N TYR A 115 19.22 8.23 -5.32
CA TYR A 115 18.61 7.94 -4.03
C TYR A 115 17.52 6.88 -4.15
N PHE A 116 16.63 7.00 -5.15
CA PHE A 116 15.57 6.03 -5.41
C PHE A 116 16.14 4.64 -5.65
N LEU A 117 17.10 4.51 -6.56
CA LEU A 117 17.72 3.23 -6.92
C LEU A 117 18.48 2.59 -5.74
N ALA A 118 19.20 3.38 -4.95
CA ALA A 118 19.96 2.88 -3.82
C ALA A 118 19.07 2.48 -2.63
N ARG A 119 17.99 3.23 -2.38
CA ARG A 119 17.17 3.08 -1.19
C ARG A 119 16.00 2.12 -1.37
N LEU A 120 15.42 2.02 -2.56
CA LEU A 120 14.26 1.15 -2.84
C LEU A 120 14.45 -0.31 -2.36
N PRO A 121 15.60 -0.99 -2.57
CA PRO A 121 15.80 -2.36 -2.10
C PRO A 121 15.83 -2.50 -0.57
N GLN A 122 16.10 -1.39 0.13
CA GLN A 122 16.21 -1.35 1.59
C GLN A 122 14.86 -1.11 2.26
N ILE A 123 13.83 -0.73 1.50
CA ILE A 123 12.50 -0.49 2.04
C ILE A 123 11.86 -1.84 2.36
N PRO A 124 11.36 -2.06 3.58
CA PRO A 124 10.68 -3.29 3.92
C PRO A 124 9.38 -3.40 3.12
N ILE A 125 9.07 -4.62 2.66
CA ILE A 125 7.75 -4.90 2.11
C ILE A 125 6.76 -4.84 3.27
N GLU A 126 5.81 -3.90 3.21
CA GLU A 126 4.74 -3.85 4.20
C GLU A 126 4.00 -5.18 4.25
N LYS A 127 4.06 -5.83 5.42
CA LYS A 127 3.25 -7.00 5.69
C LYS A 127 1.83 -6.49 5.85
N LEU A 128 0.96 -6.81 4.89
CA LEU A 128 -0.48 -6.78 5.12
C LEU A 128 -0.71 -7.45 6.47
N GLY A 129 -1.35 -6.74 7.40
CA GLY A 129 -1.56 -7.21 8.77
C GLY A 129 -2.14 -8.63 8.79
N PRO A 130 -2.12 -9.32 9.94
CA PRO A 130 -2.69 -10.66 10.03
C PRO A 130 -4.09 -10.64 9.39
N ARG A 131 -4.31 -11.50 8.39
CA ARG A 131 -5.60 -11.68 7.69
C ARG A 131 -6.63 -12.34 8.61
N VAL A 132 -6.73 -11.85 9.85
CA VAL A 132 -7.81 -12.21 10.74
C VAL A 132 -9.08 -11.60 10.17
N PRO A 133 -10.17 -12.36 10.04
CA PRO A 133 -11.46 -11.79 9.70
C PRO A 133 -11.77 -10.68 10.69
N ILE A 134 -12.29 -9.56 10.19
CA ILE A 134 -12.77 -8.47 11.03
C ILE A 134 -14.01 -9.01 11.76
N VAL A 135 -13.81 -9.53 12.97
CA VAL A 135 -14.92 -9.98 13.81
C VAL A 135 -15.55 -8.75 14.44
N THR A 136 -16.80 -8.50 14.12
CA THR A 136 -17.60 -7.42 14.70
C THR A 136 -18.43 -7.94 15.87
N GLY A 137 -18.92 -7.06 16.74
CA GLY A 137 -19.80 -7.45 17.84
C GLY A 137 -21.08 -8.18 17.39
N ALA A 138 -21.48 -7.99 16.12
CA ALA A 138 -22.61 -8.67 15.51
C ALA A 138 -22.37 -10.16 15.27
N ASP A 139 -21.11 -10.57 15.07
CA ASP A 139 -20.75 -11.99 14.82
C ASP A 139 -20.89 -12.86 16.08
N PHE A 140 -21.07 -12.23 17.25
CA PHE A 140 -21.34 -12.90 18.52
C PHE A 140 -22.83 -12.89 18.89
N LEU A 141 -23.68 -12.26 18.07
CA LEU A 141 -25.12 -12.32 18.31
C LEU A 141 -25.63 -13.72 17.95
N PRO A 142 -26.39 -14.36 18.83
CA PRO A 142 -26.96 -15.67 18.53
C PRO A 142 -27.94 -15.59 17.35
N ASP A 143 -27.77 -16.46 16.36
CA ASP A 143 -28.63 -16.56 15.16
C ASP A 143 -30.05 -17.09 15.44
N TYR A 144 -30.41 -17.32 16.72
CA TYR A 144 -31.72 -17.82 17.09
C TYR A 144 -32.65 -16.72 17.61
N GLN A 145 -33.89 -16.73 17.13
CA GLN A 145 -34.94 -15.87 17.66
C GLN A 145 -35.23 -16.25 19.13
N PRO A 146 -35.39 -15.26 20.04
CA PRO A 146 -35.75 -15.54 21.42
C PRO A 146 -37.05 -16.34 21.50
N LEU A 147 -37.04 -17.44 22.27
CA LEU A 147 -38.25 -18.24 22.48
C LEU A 147 -39.39 -17.37 23.07
N PRO A 148 -40.64 -17.56 22.61
CA PRO A 148 -41.82 -16.96 23.22
C PRO A 148 -41.90 -17.29 24.73
N PRO A 149 -42.48 -16.40 25.55
CA PRO A 149 -42.54 -16.58 27.01
C PRO A 149 -43.19 -17.91 27.41
N ASP A 150 -44.28 -18.30 26.75
CA ASP A 150 -45.03 -19.53 27.07
C ASP A 150 -44.17 -20.79 26.86
N LYS A 151 -43.44 -20.87 25.74
CA LYS A 151 -42.53 -21.98 25.46
C LYS A 151 -41.34 -22.01 26.42
N LYS A 152 -40.87 -20.84 26.87
CA LYS A 152 -39.81 -20.78 27.90
C LYS A 152 -40.30 -21.37 29.22
N GLU A 153 -41.52 -21.06 29.64
CA GLU A 153 -42.09 -21.61 30.88
C GLU A 153 -42.34 -23.12 30.78
N GLU A 154 -42.88 -23.59 29.65
CA GLU A 154 -43.03 -25.02 29.38
C GLU A 154 -41.70 -25.76 29.46
N LEU A 155 -40.64 -25.23 28.83
CA LEU A 155 -39.30 -25.81 28.89
C LEU A 155 -38.71 -25.76 30.31
N LYS A 156 -38.94 -24.68 31.06
CA LYS A 156 -38.51 -24.57 32.46
C LYS A 156 -39.14 -25.64 33.35
N VAL A 157 -40.43 -25.91 33.14
CA VAL A 157 -41.17 -26.95 33.87
C VAL A 157 -40.71 -28.34 33.41
N LYS A 158 -40.68 -28.60 32.09
CA LYS A 158 -40.30 -29.89 31.49
C LYS A 158 -38.91 -30.36 31.93
N TYR A 159 -37.93 -29.45 31.94
CA TYR A 159 -36.56 -29.77 32.33
C TYR A 159 -36.27 -29.50 33.82
N ASN A 160 -37.30 -29.25 34.63
CA ASN A 160 -37.14 -28.91 36.06
C ASN A 160 -36.09 -27.80 36.31
N ILE A 161 -35.89 -26.87 35.36
CA ILE A 161 -34.90 -25.80 35.45
C ILE A 161 -35.18 -24.94 36.68
N ASN A 162 -36.45 -24.78 37.06
CA ASN A 162 -36.87 -24.10 38.28
C ASN A 162 -36.23 -24.69 39.56
N LYS A 163 -35.87 -25.98 39.58
CA LYS A 163 -35.17 -26.62 40.71
C LYS A 163 -33.65 -26.36 40.69
N LEU A 164 -33.10 -26.08 39.50
CA LEU A 164 -31.67 -25.77 39.29
C LEU A 164 -31.38 -24.29 39.46
N ILE A 165 -32.37 -23.42 39.28
CA ILE A 165 -32.34 -22.04 39.74
C ILE A 165 -32.43 -22.10 41.27
N GLN A 166 -31.32 -22.46 41.92
CA GLN A 166 -31.13 -22.15 43.32
C GLN A 166 -31.41 -20.65 43.43
N LYS A 167 -32.47 -20.27 44.14
CA LYS A 167 -32.63 -18.91 44.65
C LYS A 167 -31.29 -18.62 45.31
N ARG A 168 -30.41 -17.85 44.66
CA ARG A 168 -29.24 -17.27 45.32
C ARG A 168 -29.84 -16.57 46.51
N GLN A 169 -29.71 -17.19 47.68
CA GLN A 169 -30.24 -16.64 48.91
C GLN A 169 -29.62 -15.26 49.01
N GLN A 170 -30.51 -14.27 49.00
CA GLN A 170 -30.21 -12.88 49.20
C GLN A 170 -29.37 -12.74 50.47
N SER A 171 -28.05 -12.64 50.34
CA SER A 171 -27.19 -12.28 51.46
C SER A 171 -26.43 -10.98 51.23
N ARG A 172 -26.62 -10.33 50.06
CA ARG A 172 -26.17 -8.96 49.82
C ARG A 172 -27.17 -8.25 48.92
N SER A 173 -27.71 -7.13 49.41
CA SER A 173 -28.48 -6.17 48.62
C SER A 173 -27.83 -5.98 47.25
N SER A 174 -28.60 -6.12 46.19
CA SER A 174 -28.08 -5.95 44.83
C SER A 174 -27.49 -4.55 44.66
N LEU A 175 -26.48 -4.41 43.79
CA LEU A 175 -25.81 -3.12 43.57
C LEU A 175 -26.82 -2.05 43.12
N SER A 176 -27.86 -2.44 42.38
CA SER A 176 -29.00 -1.59 42.00
C SER A 176 -29.84 -1.14 43.20
N GLU A 177 -30.13 -2.00 44.18
CA GLU A 177 -30.81 -1.59 45.41
C GLU A 177 -29.95 -0.62 46.23
N ARG A 178 -28.63 -0.84 46.28
CA ARG A 178 -27.69 0.10 46.94
C ARG A 178 -27.65 1.46 46.23
N ILE A 179 -27.67 1.47 44.90
CA ILE A 179 -27.75 2.71 44.12
C ILE A 179 -29.06 3.44 44.43
N LYS A 180 -30.21 2.76 44.40
CA LYS A 180 -31.50 3.38 44.74
C LYS A 180 -31.53 3.94 46.17
N GLN A 181 -30.95 3.23 47.13
CA GLN A 181 -30.86 3.72 48.51
C GLN A 181 -29.95 4.96 48.60
N ALA A 182 -28.82 4.98 47.88
CA ALA A 182 -27.93 6.13 47.82
C ALA A 182 -28.62 7.35 47.18
N GLU A 183 -29.37 7.15 46.09
CA GLU A 183 -30.16 8.21 45.44
C GLU A 183 -31.24 8.78 46.38
N LEU A 184 -31.91 7.93 47.17
CA LEU A 184 -32.86 8.37 48.19
C LEU A 184 -32.17 9.17 49.31
N PHE A 185 -30.99 8.76 49.77
CA PHE A 185 -30.22 9.51 50.77
C PHE A 185 -29.78 10.88 50.25
N ILE A 186 -29.26 10.95 49.03
CA ILE A 186 -28.81 12.20 48.40
C ILE A 186 -29.98 13.18 48.19
N SER A 187 -31.13 12.67 47.76
CA SER A 187 -32.34 13.49 47.58
C SER A 187 -32.96 13.97 48.90
N GLN A 188 -32.73 13.27 50.02
CA GLN A 188 -33.16 13.72 51.35
C GLN A 188 -32.20 14.77 51.95
N GLN A 189 -30.89 14.63 51.73
CA GLN A 189 -29.89 15.63 52.16
C GLN A 189 -30.07 16.97 51.45
N THR A 190 -30.31 16.94 50.14
CA THR A 190 -30.56 18.16 49.34
C THR A 190 -31.87 18.88 49.68
N LYS A 191 -32.81 18.20 50.35
CA LYS A 191 -34.04 18.80 50.90
C LYS A 191 -33.84 19.47 52.26
N HIS A 192 -32.83 19.07 53.03
CA HIS A 192 -32.52 19.64 54.34
C HIS A 192 -31.61 20.88 54.27
N GLU A 193 -30.83 21.06 53.20
CA GLU A 193 -29.98 22.24 52.98
C GLU A 193 -30.73 23.46 52.37
N ARG A 194 -32.01 23.33 52.05
CA ARG A 194 -32.86 24.42 51.51
C ARG A 194 -33.96 24.87 52.49
N LYS A 195 -33.64 25.00 53.77
CA LYS A 195 -34.48 25.66 54.77
C LYS A 195 -33.68 26.71 55.53
#